data_AF-A0A920L330-F1
#
_entry.id   AF-A0A920L330-F1
#
_cell.length_a   1.000
_cell.length_b   1.000
_cell.length_c   1.000
_cell.angle_alpha   90.00
_cell.angle_beta   90.00
_cell.angle_gamma   90.00
#
_symmetry.space_group_name_H-M   'P 1'
#
loop_
_entity.id
_entity.type
_entity.pdbx_description
1 polymer ?
#
loop_
_entity_poly.entity_id
_entity_poly.type
_entity_poly.pdbx_seq_one_letter_code
_entity_poly.pdbx_strand_id
1 'polypeptide(L)'
;MVDINPSHLLNPDWDPHARVHEAWRLSTNLFIFLLAIFLLWSKGQEILASFLSLCIHLGFVISALLMPFYGGEPIGEGIPEPEIINIPLNILVFFFLFFLQSFVLFLLLKERINPKG
;
A
#
# COMPACT_ATOMS: atom_id res chain seq x y z
N MET A 1 -15.18 -6.29 -2.97
CA MET A 1 -13.77 -5.90 -3.21
C MET A 1 -13.67 -4.42 -2.90
N VAL A 2 -12.65 -3.99 -2.12
CA VAL A 2 -12.56 -2.62 -1.58
C VAL A 2 -12.23 -1.59 -2.66
N ASP A 3 -11.43 -1.95 -3.68
CA ASP A 3 -11.05 -1.02 -4.76
C ASP A 3 -11.79 -1.27 -6.10
N ILE A 4 -12.54 -2.36 -6.21
CA ILE A 4 -13.36 -2.67 -7.40
C ILE A 4 -14.82 -2.46 -7.05
N ASN A 5 -15.25 -1.20 -7.10
CA ASN A 5 -16.61 -0.75 -6.79
C ASN A 5 -16.85 0.67 -7.35
N PRO A 6 -18.08 1.21 -7.23
CA PRO A 6 -18.40 2.56 -7.70
C PRO A 6 -17.71 3.70 -6.95
N SER A 7 -17.04 3.45 -5.82
CA SER A 7 -16.24 4.49 -5.16
C SER A 7 -14.81 4.61 -5.71
N HIS A 8 -14.34 3.59 -6.45
CA HIS A 8 -12.96 3.47 -6.93
C HIS A 8 -12.92 3.11 -8.42
N LEU A 9 -12.43 1.93 -8.79
CA LEU A 9 -12.18 1.54 -10.17
C LEU A 9 -13.41 1.67 -11.08
N LEU A 10 -14.62 1.50 -10.54
CA LEU A 10 -15.87 1.60 -11.30
C LEU A 10 -16.60 2.93 -11.07
N ASN A 11 -15.91 3.94 -10.55
CA ASN A 11 -16.48 5.26 -10.32
C ASN A 11 -16.89 5.90 -11.67
N PRO A 12 -18.19 6.21 -11.86
CA PRO A 12 -18.69 6.78 -13.10
C PRO A 12 -18.24 8.22 -13.33
N ASP A 13 -17.89 8.94 -12.27
CA ASP A 13 -17.53 10.35 -12.29
C ASP A 13 -16.04 10.56 -12.60
N TRP A 14 -15.21 9.52 -12.46
CA TRP A 14 -13.80 9.57 -12.83
C TRP A 14 -13.61 9.60 -14.34
N ASP A 15 -12.57 10.32 -14.79
CA ASP A 15 -12.13 10.24 -16.17
C ASP A 15 -11.76 8.78 -16.54
N PRO A 16 -12.14 8.28 -17.74
CA PRO A 16 -11.80 6.92 -18.16
C PRO A 16 -10.32 6.58 -18.05
N HIS A 17 -9.42 7.53 -18.27
CA HIS A 17 -7.98 7.34 -18.15
C HIS A 17 -7.55 7.11 -16.68
N ALA A 18 -8.16 7.81 -15.73
CA ALA A 18 -7.89 7.61 -14.30
C ALA A 18 -8.22 6.17 -13.87
N ARG A 19 -9.32 5.59 -14.38
CA ARG A 19 -9.66 4.18 -14.15
C ARG A 19 -8.62 3.21 -14.71
N VAL A 20 -7.96 3.55 -15.83
CA VAL A 20 -6.86 2.74 -16.38
C VAL A 20 -5.66 2.75 -15.43
N HIS A 21 -5.29 3.92 -14.89
CA HIS A 21 -4.22 4.02 -13.89
C HIS A 21 -4.55 3.25 -12.62
N GLU A 22 -5.79 3.28 -12.16
CA GLU A 22 -6.24 2.50 -11.01
C GLU A 22 -6.15 0.98 -11.27
N ALA A 23 -6.66 0.52 -12.42
CA ALA A 23 -6.55 -0.89 -12.81
C ALA A 23 -5.09 -1.34 -12.93
N TRP A 24 -4.23 -0.47 -13.48
CA TRP A 24 -2.80 -0.73 -13.57
C TRP A 24 -2.18 -0.84 -12.17
N ARG A 25 -2.43 0.12 -11.28
CA ARG A 25 -1.97 0.10 -9.89
C ARG A 25 -2.37 -1.19 -9.17
N LEU A 26 -3.64 -1.58 -9.24
CA LEU A 26 -4.15 -2.81 -8.61
C LEU A 26 -3.47 -4.06 -9.18
N SER A 27 -3.33 -4.14 -10.51
CA SER A 27 -2.70 -5.29 -11.17
C SER A 27 -1.22 -5.39 -10.82
N THR A 28 -0.50 -4.27 -10.80
CA THR A 28 0.91 -4.21 -10.41
C THR A 28 1.09 -4.60 -8.94
N ASN A 29 0.27 -4.08 -8.02
CA ASN A 29 0.32 -4.46 -6.61
C ASN A 29 0.02 -5.95 -6.41
N LEU A 30 -0.94 -6.52 -7.16
CA LEU A 30 -1.22 -7.95 -7.13
C LEU A 30 -0.01 -8.78 -7.58
N PHE A 31 0.64 -8.41 -8.69
CA PHE A 31 1.82 -9.15 -9.16
C PHE A 31 3.01 -9.04 -8.20
N ILE A 32 3.24 -7.86 -7.61
CA ILE A 32 4.27 -7.67 -6.59
C ILE A 32 3.96 -8.53 -5.35
N PHE A 33 2.70 -8.55 -4.91
CA PHE A 33 2.26 -9.40 -3.80
C PHE A 33 2.49 -10.89 -4.09
N LEU A 34 2.06 -11.38 -5.26
CA LEU A 34 2.26 -12.78 -5.65
C LEU A 34 3.75 -13.15 -5.70
N LEU A 35 4.59 -12.25 -6.23
CA LEU A 35 6.04 -12.42 -6.22
C LEU A 35 6.60 -12.46 -4.80
N ALA A 36 6.21 -11.52 -3.93
CA ALA A 36 6.65 -11.47 -2.55
C ALA A 36 6.27 -12.74 -1.78
N ILE A 37 5.04 -13.24 -1.97
CA ILE A 37 4.56 -14.49 -1.39
C ILE A 37 5.36 -15.70 -1.89
N PHE A 38 5.61 -15.78 -3.20
CA PHE A 38 6.45 -16.84 -3.76
C PHE A 38 7.87 -16.82 -3.18
N LEU A 39 8.49 -15.64 -3.09
CA LEU A 39 9.82 -15.47 -2.52
C LEU A 39 9.85 -15.84 -1.03
N LEU A 40 8.83 -15.45 -0.28
CA LEU A 40 8.70 -15.76 1.13
C LEU A 40 8.57 -17.27 1.37
N TRP A 41 7.53 -17.91 0.82
CA TRP A 41 7.19 -19.29 1.17
C TRP A 41 7.87 -20.34 0.31
N SER A 42 8.20 -20.06 -0.95
CA SER A 42 8.83 -21.05 -1.84
C SER A 42 10.35 -20.94 -1.88
N LYS A 43 10.91 -19.76 -1.57
CA LYS A 43 12.36 -19.51 -1.64
C LYS A 43 13.01 -19.12 -0.31
N GLY A 44 12.24 -18.89 0.75
CA GLY A 44 12.78 -18.44 2.05
C GLY A 44 13.49 -17.08 1.97
N GLN A 45 13.15 -16.25 0.99
CA GLN A 45 13.78 -14.95 0.75
C GLN A 45 13.01 -13.82 1.46
N GLU A 46 12.93 -13.92 2.79
CA GLU A 46 12.09 -13.07 3.65
C GLU A 46 12.42 -11.57 3.53
N ILE A 47 13.70 -11.22 3.42
CA ILE A 47 14.16 -9.83 3.29
C ILE A 47 13.70 -9.24 1.96
N LEU A 48 13.85 -9.96 0.84
CA LEU A 48 13.43 -9.48 -0.47
C LEU A 48 11.91 -9.36 -0.54
N ALA A 49 11.17 -10.34 -0.01
CA ALA A 49 9.72 -10.26 0.11
C ALA A 49 9.28 -9.05 0.95
N SER A 50 9.98 -8.76 2.05
CA SER A 50 9.71 -7.59 2.89
C SER A 50 9.96 -6.26 2.17
N PHE A 51 11.01 -6.15 1.36
CA PHE A 51 11.24 -4.96 0.53
C PHE A 51 10.14 -4.77 -0.53
N LEU A 52 9.69 -5.84 -1.18
CA LEU A 52 8.59 -5.77 -2.15
C LEU A 52 7.28 -5.32 -1.48
N SER A 53 6.99 -5.82 -0.28
CA SER A 53 5.87 -5.33 0.54
C SER A 53 6.02 -3.84 0.86
N LEU A 54 7.22 -3.37 1.24
CA LEU A 54 7.47 -1.95 1.48
C LEU A 54 7.26 -1.09 0.24
N CYS A 55 7.61 -1.56 -0.96
CA CYS A 55 7.35 -0.80 -2.19
C CYS A 55 5.85 -0.48 -2.37
N ILE A 56 4.96 -1.42 -2.04
CA ILE A 56 3.51 -1.20 -2.10
C ILE A 56 3.08 -0.13 -1.08
N HIS A 57 3.49 -0.28 0.18
CA HIS A 57 3.12 0.67 1.25
C HIS A 57 3.71 2.06 1.02
N LEU A 58 4.95 2.14 0.55
CA LEU A 58 5.63 3.40 0.25
C LEU A 58 4.94 4.16 -0.88
N GLY A 59 4.40 3.46 -1.88
CA GLY A 59 3.58 4.08 -2.93
C GLY A 59 2.38 4.84 -2.35
N PHE A 60 1.65 4.23 -1.41
CA PHE A 60 0.55 4.90 -0.71
C PHE A 60 1.05 6.07 0.16
N VAL A 61 2.10 5.87 0.97
CA VAL A 61 2.63 6.92 1.86
C VAL A 61 3.08 8.14 1.06
N ILE A 62 3.79 7.95 -0.05
CA ILE A 62 4.19 9.04 -0.94
C ILE A 62 2.95 9.73 -1.54
N SER A 63 1.96 8.95 -2.00
CA SER A 63 0.70 9.49 -2.52
C SER A 63 0.00 10.38 -1.49
N ALA A 64 -0.16 9.90 -0.26
CA ALA A 64 -0.82 10.63 0.83
C ALA A 64 -0.05 11.89 1.24
N LEU A 65 1.28 11.83 1.35
CA LEU A 65 2.10 13.00 1.71
C LEU A 65 2.13 14.05 0.60
N LEU A 66 2.08 13.63 -0.66
CA LEU A 66 2.19 14.53 -1.81
C LEU A 66 0.85 15.01 -2.36
N MET A 67 -0.27 14.55 -1.81
CA MET A 67 -1.61 14.91 -2.27
C MET A 67 -1.87 16.42 -2.42
N PRO A 68 -1.34 17.33 -1.56
CA PRO A 68 -1.60 18.75 -1.71
C PRO A 68 -0.94 19.35 -2.97
N PHE A 69 0.05 18.67 -3.56
CA PHE A 69 0.79 19.15 -4.73
C PHE A 69 0.13 18.80 -6.06
N TYR A 70 -0.79 17.84 -6.09
CA TYR A 70 -1.46 17.40 -7.32
C TYR A 70 -2.99 17.46 -7.22
N GLY A 71 -3.54 18.08 -6.16
CA GLY A 71 -4.97 18.18 -5.92
C GLY A 71 -5.63 16.85 -5.55
N GLY A 72 -4.88 15.97 -4.88
CA GLY A 72 -5.42 14.70 -4.39
C GLY A 72 -6.22 14.87 -3.11
N GLU A 73 -7.27 14.06 -2.97
CA GLU A 73 -8.09 13.94 -1.75
C GLU A 73 -7.99 12.53 -1.17
N PRO A 74 -8.07 12.37 0.17
CA PRO A 74 -7.86 11.08 0.82
C PRO A 74 -9.07 10.17 0.70
N ILE A 75 -10.20 10.76 0.33
CA ILE A 75 -11.53 10.15 0.24
C ILE A 75 -12.20 10.73 -1.00
N GLY A 76 -12.96 9.91 -1.73
CA GLY A 76 -13.76 10.40 -2.86
C GLY A 76 -14.89 11.33 -2.42
N GLU A 77 -15.28 12.28 -3.26
CA GLU A 77 -16.37 13.20 -2.95
C GLU A 77 -17.69 12.46 -2.62
N GLY A 78 -18.37 12.91 -1.57
CA GLY A 78 -19.64 12.33 -1.14
C GLY A 78 -19.53 10.94 -0.49
N ILE A 79 -18.31 10.44 -0.28
CA ILE A 79 -18.09 9.12 0.31
C ILE A 79 -17.76 9.26 1.79
N PRO A 80 -18.56 8.68 2.69
CA PRO A 80 -18.24 8.69 4.11
C PRO A 80 -17.07 7.74 4.37
N GLU A 81 -15.98 8.26 4.91
CA GLU A 81 -14.86 7.48 5.44
C GLU A 81 -14.81 7.69 6.97
N PRO A 82 -14.59 6.64 7.76
CA PRO A 82 -14.33 6.80 9.19
C PRO A 82 -13.06 7.63 9.42
N GLU A 83 -13.10 8.53 10.40
CA GLU A 83 -11.95 9.35 10.78
C GLU A 83 -11.65 9.22 12.28
N ILE A 84 -10.37 9.33 12.63
CA ILE A 84 -9.89 9.41 14.01
C ILE A 84 -9.09 10.71 14.13
N ILE A 85 -9.54 11.61 15.00
CA ILE A 85 -8.86 12.91 15.24
C ILE A 85 -8.68 13.69 13.91
N ASN A 86 -9.74 13.74 13.09
CA ASN A 86 -9.75 14.40 11.76
C ASN A 86 -8.71 13.83 10.76
N ILE A 87 -8.27 12.59 10.95
CA ILE A 87 -7.45 11.88 9.98
C ILE A 87 -8.26 10.69 9.45
N PRO A 88 -8.43 10.58 8.12
CA PRO A 88 -9.03 9.42 7.47
C PRO A 88 -8.40 8.10 7.92
N LEU A 89 -9.26 7.13 8.25
CA LEU A 89 -8.84 5.83 8.79
C LEU A 89 -7.93 5.09 7.82
N ASN A 90 -8.20 5.16 6.51
CA ASN A 90 -7.31 4.61 5.48
C ASN A 90 -5.86 5.11 5.63
N ILE A 91 -5.63 6.42 5.80
CA ILE A 91 -4.30 7.00 6.00
C ILE A 91 -3.66 6.37 7.24
N LEU A 92 -4.36 6.34 8.37
CA LEU A 92 -3.82 5.79 9.62
C LEU A 92 -3.43 4.31 9.47
N VAL A 93 -4.28 3.50 8.85
CA VAL A 93 -4.04 2.08 8.63
C VAL A 93 -2.82 1.86 7.74
N PHE A 94 -2.72 2.55 6.61
CA PHE A 94 -1.60 2.35 5.69
C PHE A 94 -0.27 2.85 6.25
N PHE A 95 -0.26 3.96 7.00
CA PHE A 95 0.93 4.41 7.72
C PHE A 95 1.34 3.40 8.81
N PHE A 96 0.38 2.87 9.57
CA PHE A 96 0.65 1.83 10.55
C PHE A 96 1.27 0.59 9.90
N LEU A 97 0.70 0.10 8.80
CA LEU A 97 1.23 -1.05 8.05
C LEU A 97 2.64 -0.78 7.51
N PHE A 98 2.89 0.43 7.00
CA PHE A 98 4.23 0.85 6.56
C PHE A 98 5.27 0.77 7.70
N PHE A 99 4.94 1.32 8.88
CA PHE A 99 5.85 1.27 10.02
C PHE A 99 6.03 -0.14 10.58
N LEU A 100 4.95 -0.93 10.66
CA LEU A 100 5.01 -2.33 11.08
C LEU A 100 5.92 -3.14 10.15
N GLN A 101 5.73 -3.03 8.83
CA GLN A 101 6.56 -3.74 7.86
C GLN A 101 8.02 -3.27 7.91
N SER A 102 8.26 -1.97 8.10
CA SER A 102 9.61 -1.41 8.26
C SER A 102 10.29 -1.95 9.51
N PHE A 103 9.55 -2.08 10.61
CA PHE A 103 10.04 -2.65 11.86
C PHE A 103 10.36 -4.14 11.71
N VAL A 104 9.50 -4.93 11.06
CA VAL A 104 9.77 -6.34 10.75
C VAL A 104 11.04 -6.48 9.91
N LEU A 105 11.19 -5.69 8.84
CA LEU A 105 12.40 -5.71 8.02
C LEU A 105 13.65 -5.37 8.84
N PHE A 106 13.57 -4.35 9.72
CA PHE A 106 14.66 -3.98 10.60
C PHE A 106 15.07 -5.16 11.51
N LEU A 107 14.12 -5.89 12.09
CA LEU A 107 14.40 -7.06 12.91
C LEU A 107 15.08 -8.18 12.11
N LEU A 108 14.57 -8.47 10.90
CA LEU A 108 15.15 -9.48 10.00
C LEU A 108 16.60 -9.12 9.61
N LEU A 109 16.86 -7.85 9.29
CA LEU A 109 18.20 -7.38 8.97
C LEU A 109 19.13 -7.47 10.19
N LYS A 110 18.64 -7.10 11.37
CA LYS A 110 19.40 -7.19 12.61
C LYS A 110 19.77 -8.64 12.94
N GLU A 111 18.84 -9.58 12.79
CA GLU A 111 19.09 -11.00 13.02
C GLU A 111 20.08 -11.57 12.01
N ARG A 112 20.00 -11.19 10.74
CA ARG A 112 20.96 -11.61 9.71
C ARG A 112 22.38 -11.10 9.99
N ILE A 113 22.52 -9.91 10.58
CA ILE A 113 23.84 -9.32 10.94
C ILE A 113 24.37 -9.93 12.24
N ASN A 114 23.51 -10.11 13.25
CA ASN A 114 23.85 -10.64 14.57
C ASN A 114 22.99 -11.86 14.90
N PRO A 115 23.27 -13.03 14.30
CA PRO A 115 22.52 -14.24 14.59
C PRO A 115 22.70 -14.63 16.05
N LYS A 116 21.60 -14.81 16.78
CA LYS A 116 21.65 -15.45 18.10
C LYS A 116 21.91 -16.93 17.84
N GLY A 117 23.09 -17.41 18.26
CA GLY A 117 23.52 -18.79 18.09
C GLY A 117 22.60 -19.81 18.76
#